data_AF-A0A5C8K0G3-F1
#
_entry.id   AF-A0A5C8K0G3-F1
#
_cell.length_a   1.000
_cell.length_b   1.000
_cell.length_c   1.000
_cell.angle_alpha   90.00
_cell.angle_beta   90.00
_cell.angle_gamma   90.00
#
_symmetry.space_group_name_H-M   'P 1'
#
loop_
_entity.id
_entity.type
_entity.pdbx_description
1 polymer ?
#
loop_
_entity_poly.entity_id
_entity_poly.type
_entity_poly.pdbx_seq_one_letter_code
_entity_poly.pdbx_strand_id
1 'polypeptide(L)'
;MQLITVTRAPANPIRRLISRVLETLDGWAFDDLDARARAQGWEVRRPAPLTRVYRNPDLGAYVRCPACQGEGATRSGVCPRCLGSGRVRPC
;
A
#
# COMPACT_ATOMS: atom_id res chain seq x y z
N MET A 1 -18.87 35.49 12.38
CA MET A 1 -18.86 34.02 12.17
C MET A 1 -19.64 33.74 10.89
N GLN A 2 -18.97 33.69 9.72
CA GLN A 2 -19.64 33.45 8.43
C GLN A 2 -19.64 31.95 8.14
N LEU A 3 -20.83 31.37 8.01
CA LEU A 3 -21.05 29.99 7.58
C LEU A 3 -20.90 29.93 6.05
N ILE A 4 -19.92 29.17 5.59
CA ILE A 4 -19.74 28.87 4.17
C ILE A 4 -20.70 27.72 3.82
N THR A 5 -21.78 28.00 3.11
CA THR A 5 -22.65 26.97 2.54
C THR A 5 -21.94 26.32 1.37
N VAL A 6 -21.48 25.07 1.55
CA VAL A 6 -20.95 24.25 0.46
C VAL A 6 -22.13 23.76 -0.39
N THR A 7 -22.51 24.51 -1.43
CA THR A 7 -23.52 24.07 -2.40
C THR A 7 -22.91 23.03 -3.34
N ARG A 8 -23.45 21.81 -3.33
CA ARG A 8 -23.05 20.70 -4.20
C ARG A 8 -23.41 21.02 -5.65
N ALA A 9 -22.42 21.08 -6.53
CA ALA A 9 -22.64 21.27 -7.96
C ALA A 9 -23.53 20.15 -8.56
N PRO A 10 -24.36 20.45 -9.59
CA PRO A 10 -25.20 19.44 -10.23
C PRO A 10 -24.33 18.36 -10.88
N ALA A 11 -24.75 17.10 -10.74
CA ALA A 11 -23.96 15.96 -11.19
C ALA A 11 -23.90 15.92 -12.73
N ASN A 12 -22.69 16.10 -13.29
CA ASN A 12 -22.45 15.99 -14.72
C ASN A 12 -22.69 14.53 -15.20
N PRO A 13 -23.60 14.29 -16.16
CA PRO A 13 -23.92 12.95 -16.64
C PRO A 13 -22.72 12.25 -17.28
N ILE A 14 -21.85 12.99 -17.97
CA ILE A 14 -20.62 12.47 -18.57
C ILE A 14 -19.67 11.98 -17.47
N ARG A 15 -19.54 12.74 -16.37
CA ARG A 15 -18.71 12.33 -15.23
C ARG A 15 -19.20 11.02 -14.62
N ARG A 16 -20.52 10.83 -14.50
CA ARG A 16 -21.11 9.57 -13.99
C ARG A 16 -20.79 8.40 -14.92
N LEU A 17 -20.90 8.61 -16.23
CA LEU A 17 -20.58 7.58 -17.22
C LEU A 17 -19.10 7.18 -17.14
N ILE A 18 -18.20 8.16 -17.14
CA ILE A 18 -16.75 7.93 -17.02
C ILE A 18 -16.43 7.20 -15.71
N SER A 19 -17.02 7.59 -14.59
CA SER A 19 -16.80 6.89 -13.31
C SER A 19 -17.16 5.41 -13.37
N ARG A 20 -18.30 5.05 -13.98
CA ARG A 20 -18.70 3.64 -14.14
C ARG A 20 -17.74 2.86 -15.03
N VAL A 21 -17.27 3.48 -16.10
CA VAL A 21 -16.28 2.84 -17.00
C VAL A 21 -14.97 2.61 -16.25
N LEU A 22 -14.49 3.61 -15.52
CA LEU A 22 -13.29 3.49 -14.70
C LEU A 22 -13.45 2.39 -13.64
N GLU A 23 -14.58 2.31 -12.95
CA GLU A 23 -14.88 1.25 -11.98
C GLU A 23 -14.91 -0.15 -12.60
N THR A 24 -15.36 -0.26 -13.86
CA THR A 24 -15.40 -1.55 -14.57
C THR A 24 -13.98 -2.00 -14.95
N LEU A 25 -13.18 -1.07 -15.51
CA LEU A 25 -11.78 -1.33 -15.86
C LEU A 25 -10.94 -1.63 -14.60
N ASP A 26 -11.26 -0.96 -13.50
CA ASP A 26 -10.66 -1.14 -12.18
C ASP A 26 -10.81 -2.57 -11.66
N GLY A 27 -12.01 -3.15 -11.73
CA GLY A 27 -12.23 -4.55 -11.37
C GLY A 27 -11.47 -5.50 -12.28
N TRP A 28 -11.62 -5.33 -13.61
CA TRP A 28 -10.95 -6.19 -14.60
C TRP A 28 -9.43 -6.23 -14.43
N ALA A 29 -8.81 -5.09 -14.14
CA ALA A 29 -7.36 -5.00 -14.03
C ALA A 29 -6.79 -5.63 -12.74
N PHE A 30 -7.55 -5.68 -11.65
CA PHE A 30 -6.97 -5.93 -10.32
C PHE A 30 -7.71 -6.95 -9.45
N ASP A 31 -8.89 -7.44 -9.83
CA ASP A 31 -9.66 -8.35 -8.96
C ASP A 31 -8.93 -9.67 -8.68
N ASP A 32 -8.21 -10.22 -9.66
CA ASP A 32 -7.38 -11.42 -9.48
C ASP A 32 -6.18 -11.16 -8.57
N LEU A 33 -5.50 -10.01 -8.72
CA LEU A 33 -4.38 -9.61 -7.85
C LEU A 33 -4.84 -9.41 -6.40
N ASP A 34 -5.98 -8.74 -6.22
CA ASP A 34 -6.57 -8.52 -4.90
C ASP A 34 -7.04 -9.83 -4.26
N ALA A 35 -7.57 -10.77 -5.05
CA ALA A 35 -7.94 -12.10 -4.57
C ALA A 35 -6.71 -12.87 -4.06
N ARG A 36 -5.61 -12.85 -4.82
CA ARG A 36 -4.35 -13.50 -4.42
C ARG A 36 -3.75 -12.85 -3.18
N ALA A 37 -3.71 -11.53 -3.12
CA ALA A 37 -3.21 -10.80 -1.96
C ALA A 37 -4.01 -11.14 -0.69
N ARG A 38 -5.35 -11.15 -0.78
CA ARG A 38 -6.22 -11.54 0.35
C ARG A 38 -6.03 -13.01 0.74
N ALA A 39 -5.85 -13.91 -0.23
CA ALA A 39 -5.55 -15.32 0.05
C ALA A 39 -4.22 -15.51 0.81
N GLN A 40 -3.28 -14.58 0.63
CA GLN A 40 -2.02 -14.51 1.39
C GLN A 40 -2.17 -13.76 2.73
N GLY A 41 -3.38 -13.34 3.11
CA GLY A 41 -3.63 -12.59 4.33
C GLY A 41 -3.19 -11.12 4.28
N TRP A 42 -2.96 -10.56 3.10
CA TRP A 42 -2.58 -9.15 2.97
C TRP A 42 -3.81 -8.24 3.11
N GLU A 43 -3.61 -7.08 3.72
CA GLU A 43 -4.62 -6.01 3.75
C GLU A 43 -4.59 -5.27 2.40
N VAL A 44 -5.76 -5.14 1.76
CA VAL A 44 -5.92 -4.48 0.46
C VAL A 44 -6.82 -3.25 0.63
N ARG A 45 -6.31 -2.06 0.28
CA ARG A 45 -7.08 -0.81 0.27
C ARG A 45 -7.19 -0.23 -1.13
N ARG A 46 -8.40 0.22 -1.49
CA ARG A 46 -8.74 0.83 -2.80
C ARG A 46 -9.18 2.29 -2.60
N PRO A 47 -8.25 3.26 -2.45
CA PRO A 47 -8.60 4.65 -2.14
C PRO A 47 -9.29 5.40 -3.30
N ALA A 48 -9.04 4.99 -4.55
CA ALA A 48 -9.63 5.55 -5.75
C ALA A 48 -9.57 4.52 -6.90
N PRO A 49 -10.35 4.71 -7.98
CA PRO A 49 -10.19 3.90 -9.18
C PRO A 49 -8.74 3.88 -9.66
N LEU A 50 -8.30 2.72 -10.13
CA LEU A 50 -6.95 2.38 -10.60
C LEU A 50 -5.83 2.61 -9.58
N THR A 51 -6.15 2.82 -8.29
CA THR A 51 -5.17 2.99 -7.21
C THR A 51 -5.33 1.89 -6.15
N ARG A 52 -4.24 1.24 -5.74
CA ARG A 52 -4.22 0.22 -4.68
C ARG A 52 -3.10 0.45 -3.70
N VAL A 53 -3.35 0.08 -2.45
CA VAL A 53 -2.33 -0.06 -1.42
C VAL A 53 -2.43 -1.48 -0.86
N TYR A 54 -1.36 -2.25 -1.06
CA TYR A 54 -1.20 -3.59 -0.50
C TYR A 54 -0.35 -3.51 0.75
N ARG A 55 -0.80 -4.10 1.85
CA ARG A 55 -0.04 -4.20 3.09
C ARG A 55 0.12 -5.66 3.48
N ASN A 56 1.36 -6.14 3.35
CA ASN A 56 1.76 -7.46 3.81
C ASN A 56 2.01 -7.42 5.34
N PRO A 57 1.32 -8.27 6.13
CA PRO A 57 1.50 -8.34 7.59
C PRO A 57 2.92 -8.75 8.01
N ASP A 58 3.61 -9.56 7.22
CA ASP A 58 4.97 -10.05 7.52
C ASP A 58 6.00 -8.93 7.53
N LEU A 59 5.75 -7.81 6.85
CA LEU A 59 6.63 -6.64 6.88
C LEU A 59 6.76 -6.05 8.30
N GLY A 60 5.72 -6.20 9.12
CA GLY A 60 5.73 -5.78 10.53
C GLY A 60 6.59 -6.69 11.41
N ALA A 61 6.86 -7.92 10.97
CA ALA A 61 7.73 -8.84 11.70
C ALA A 61 9.21 -8.48 11.60
N TYR A 62 9.61 -7.59 10.68
CA TYR A 62 11.01 -7.19 10.54
C TYR A 62 11.39 -6.13 11.58
N VAL A 63 12.31 -6.48 12.47
CA VAL A 63 12.86 -5.56 13.47
C VAL A 63 14.19 -4.97 13.01
N ARG A 64 14.59 -3.86 13.63
CA ARG A 64 15.90 -3.24 13.41
C ARG A 64 17.00 -4.25 13.76
N CYS A 65 17.96 -4.46 12.87
CA CYS A 65 19.02 -5.44 13.09
C CYS A 65 19.89 -5.01 14.29
N PRO A 66 20.00 -5.83 15.35
CA PRO A 66 20.73 -5.44 16.56
C PRO A 66 22.25 -5.36 16.34
N ALA A 67 22.79 -6.06 15.33
CA ALA A 67 24.24 -6.08 15.05
C ALA A 67 24.74 -4.78 14.38
N CYS A 68 23.93 -4.17 13.53
CA CYS A 68 24.27 -2.90 12.84
C CYS A 68 23.34 -1.75 13.23
N GLN A 69 22.49 -1.93 14.23
CA GLN A 69 21.51 -0.95 14.70
C GLN A 69 20.64 -0.32 13.60
N GLY A 70 20.38 -1.06 12.52
CA GLY A 70 19.57 -0.60 11.40
C GLY A 70 20.33 0.03 10.24
N GLU A 71 21.64 0.22 10.35
CA GLU A 71 22.45 0.89 9.32
C GLU A 71 22.69 0.03 8.07
N GLY A 72 22.54 -1.29 8.19
CA GLY A 72 22.86 -2.23 7.10
C GLY A 72 24.37 -2.48 6.91
N ALA A 73 25.22 -1.70 7.56
CA ALA A 73 26.68 -1.83 7.51
C ALA A 73 27.32 -1.83 8.90
N THR A 74 28.58 -2.23 8.96
CA THR A 74 29.46 -2.21 10.12
C THR A 74 30.80 -1.61 9.70
N ARG A 75 31.73 -1.36 10.63
CA ARG A 75 33.10 -0.89 10.29
C ARG A 75 33.82 -1.82 9.33
N SER A 76 33.46 -3.11 9.33
CA SER A 76 33.99 -4.16 8.46
C SER A 76 33.29 -4.28 7.09
N GLY A 77 32.33 -3.40 6.77
CA GLY A 77 31.57 -3.43 5.52
C GLY A 77 30.10 -3.88 5.71
N VAL A 78 29.50 -4.47 4.67
CA VAL A 78 28.09 -4.90 4.68
C VAL A 78 27.84 -5.81 5.89
N CYS A 79 26.77 -5.53 6.64
CA CYS A 79 26.47 -6.30 7.85
C CYS A 79 26.10 -7.75 7.47
N PRO A 80 26.86 -8.77 7.93
CA PRO A 80 26.62 -10.16 7.53
C PRO A 80 25.33 -10.74 8.12
N ARG A 81 24.81 -10.14 9.20
CA ARG A 81 23.58 -10.61 9.87
C ARG A 81 22.31 -10.25 9.10
N CYS A 82 22.24 -9.04 8.56
CA CYS A 82 21.07 -8.56 7.82
C CYS A 82 21.31 -8.43 6.31
N LEU A 83 22.51 -8.76 5.84
CA LEU A 83 22.91 -8.71 4.43
C LEU A 83 22.66 -7.34 3.79
N GLY A 84 22.91 -6.26 4.53
CA GLY A 84 22.71 -4.89 4.03
C GLY A 84 21.31 -4.31 4.25
N SER A 85 20.30 -5.13 4.57
CA SER A 85 18.91 -4.65 4.67
C SER A 85 18.63 -3.77 5.91
N GLY A 86 19.51 -3.81 6.92
CA GLY A 86 19.31 -3.13 8.20
C GLY A 86 18.20 -3.75 9.07
N ARG A 87 17.49 -4.78 8.59
CA ARG A 87 16.39 -5.42 9.30
C ARG A 87 16.51 -6.93 9.29
N VAL A 88 15.97 -7.58 10.31
CA VAL A 88 15.93 -9.05 10.42
C VAL A 88 14.57 -9.48 10.93
N ARG A 89 14.14 -10.70 10.60
CA ARG A 89 13.02 -11.33 11.30
C ARG A 89 13.55 -11.87 12.64
N PRO A 90 12.98 -11.47 13.78
CA PRO A 90 13.25 -12.15 15.03
C PRO A 90 12.67 -13.57 14.92
N CYS A 91 13.47 -14.56 15.28
CA CYS A 91 13.11 -15.97 15.27
C CYS A 91 12.12 -16.29 16.40
#